data_AF-A0AB73HX26-F1
#
_entry.id   AF-A0AB73HX26-F1
#
_cell.length_a   1.000
_cell.length_b   1.000
_cell.length_c   1.000
_cell.angle_alpha   90.00
_cell.angle_beta   90.00
_cell.angle_gamma   90.00
#
_symmetry.space_group_name_H-M   'P 1'
#
loop_
_entity.id
_entity.type
_entity.pdbx_description
1 polymer ?
#
loop_
_entity_poly.entity_id
_entity_poly.type
_entity_poly.pdbx_seq_one_letter_code
_entity_poly.pdbx_strand_id
1 'polypeptide(L)'
;MNNQHCIYRDHVIQAVVMEHPGIPTPWAAGCQITLADGHSTRRIPLPLRFAFLADLESAQRASLAHGKWLVDQHLDHGLSLPGAEQARAA
;
A
#
# COMPACT_ATOMS: atom_id res chain seq x y z
N MET A 1 -10.76 -16.52 -4.05
CA MET A 1 -9.74 -15.85 -4.90
C MET A 1 -9.14 -14.72 -4.08
N ASN A 2 -7.90 -14.91 -3.64
CA ASN A 2 -7.21 -13.98 -2.75
C ASN A 2 -6.45 -12.96 -3.62
N ASN A 3 -7.16 -11.97 -4.18
CA ASN A 3 -6.53 -10.99 -5.06
C ASN A 3 -5.67 -10.04 -4.23
N GLN A 4 -4.39 -10.38 -4.09
CA GLN A 4 -3.35 -9.56 -3.44
C GLN A 4 -3.05 -8.25 -4.19
N HIS A 5 -3.78 -7.97 -5.27
CA HIS A 5 -3.71 -6.70 -5.98
C HIS A 5 -5.09 -6.31 -6.52
N CYS A 6 -5.27 -5.02 -6.80
CA CYS A 6 -6.44 -4.49 -7.50
C CYS A 6 -6.03 -3.31 -8.39
N ILE A 7 -6.85 -3.03 -9.41
CA ILE A 7 -6.75 -1.81 -10.20
C ILE A 7 -7.74 -0.80 -9.64
N TYR A 8 -7.30 0.43 -9.42
CA TYR A 8 -8.12 1.51 -8.89
C TYR A 8 -7.71 2.85 -9.50
N ARG A 9 -8.65 3.53 -10.17
CA ARG A 9 -8.43 4.84 -10.83
C ARG A 9 -7.15 4.85 -11.70
N ASP A 10 -6.97 3.84 -12.54
CA ASP A 10 -5.79 3.62 -13.41
C ASP A 10 -4.45 3.35 -12.70
N HIS A 11 -4.50 3.03 -11.40
CA HIS A 11 -3.33 2.63 -10.61
C HIS A 11 -3.44 1.15 -10.24
N VAL A 12 -2.32 0.42 -10.25
CA VAL A 12 -2.26 -0.93 -9.71
C VAL A 12 -1.84 -0.85 -8.25
N ILE A 13 -2.68 -1.36 -7.35
CA ILE A 13 -2.39 -1.43 -5.91
C ILE A 13 -2.11 -2.88 -5.58
N GLN A 14 -0.93 -3.16 -5.03
CA GLN A 14 -0.54 -4.47 -4.54
C GLN A 14 -0.44 -4.45 -3.01
N ALA A 15 -1.05 -5.44 -2.35
CA ALA A 15 -0.84 -5.72 -0.94
C ALA A 15 0.54 -6.36 -0.74
N VAL A 16 1.37 -5.75 0.10
CA VAL A 16 2.72 -6.19 0.46
C VAL A 16 2.77 -6.39 1.97
N VAL A 17 2.33 -7.57 2.40
CA VAL A 17 2.29 -7.97 3.82
C VAL A 17 3.59 -8.70 4.17
N MET A 18 4.20 -8.34 5.29
CA MET A 18 5.40 -8.99 5.83
C MET A 18 5.06 -9.75 7.11
N GLU A 19 5.58 -10.96 7.27
CA GLU A 19 5.40 -11.76 8.49
C GLU A 19 6.50 -11.49 9.52
N HIS A 20 6.10 -11.33 10.77
CA HIS A 20 6.96 -11.20 11.95
C HIS A 20 6.54 -12.27 12.96
N PRO A 21 7.13 -13.48 12.91
CA PRO A 21 6.72 -14.57 13.78
C PRO A 21 7.05 -14.27 15.25
N GLY A 22 6.24 -14.84 16.16
CA GLY A 22 6.49 -14.77 17.61
C GLY A 22 5.87 -13.57 18.33
N ILE A 23 5.14 -12.69 17.64
CA ILE A 23 4.35 -11.61 18.26
C ILE A 23 2.83 -11.83 18.07
N PRO A 24 1.95 -11.30 18.94
CA PRO A 24 0.50 -11.52 18.85
C PRO A 24 -0.14 -11.04 17.53
N THR A 25 0.46 -10.06 16.86
CA THR A 25 0.01 -9.50 15.58
C THR A 25 1.14 -9.59 14.55
N PRO A 26 1.36 -10.77 13.93
CA PRO A 26 2.57 -11.02 13.15
C PRO A 26 2.57 -10.35 11.78
N TRP A 27 1.43 -9.87 11.28
CA TRP A 27 1.32 -9.41 9.90
C TRP A 27 1.48 -7.90 9.78
N ALA A 28 2.66 -7.45 9.34
CA ALA A 28 2.91 -6.05 9.00
C ALA A 28 2.29 -5.71 7.64
N ALA A 29 1.18 -4.97 7.67
CA ALA A 29 0.43 -4.55 6.49
C ALA A 29 1.11 -3.36 5.77
N GLY A 30 0.97 -3.32 4.45
CA GLY A 30 1.52 -2.28 3.60
C GLY A 30 1.17 -2.53 2.14
N CYS A 31 1.33 -1.52 1.29
CA CYS A 31 1.02 -1.62 -0.13
C CYS A 31 2.14 -1.07 -1.00
N GLN A 32 2.17 -1.50 -2.26
CA GLN A 32 2.93 -0.86 -3.33
C GLN A 32 1.92 -0.36 -4.37
N ILE A 33 2.17 0.83 -4.92
CA ILE A 33 1.29 1.43 -5.93
C ILE A 33 2.10 1.61 -7.21
N THR A 34 1.60 1.07 -8.31
CA THR A 34 2.06 1.42 -9.66
C THR A 34 1.17 2.53 -10.19
N LEU A 35 1.79 3.67 -10.47
CA LEU A 35 1.20 4.86 -11.06
C LEU A 35 0.81 4.62 -12.52
N ALA A 36 -0.06 5.48 -13.05
CA ALA A 36 -0.51 5.39 -14.45
C ALA A 36 0.63 5.57 -15.48
N ASP A 37 1.73 6.22 -15.09
CA ASP A 37 2.94 6.38 -15.90
C ASP A 37 3.86 5.13 -15.87
N GLY A 38 3.48 4.09 -15.14
CA GLY A 38 4.23 2.84 -15.00
C GLY A 38 5.26 2.84 -13.87
N HIS A 39 5.51 3.98 -13.20
CA HIS A 39 6.40 4.02 -12.06
C HIS A 39 5.75 3.39 -10.83
N SER A 40 6.51 2.60 -10.07
CA SER A 40 6.04 2.00 -8.83
C SER A 40 6.69 2.62 -7.61
N THR A 41 5.90 2.80 -6.55
CA THR A 41 6.41 3.21 -5.25
C THR A 41 7.26 2.09 -4.63
N ARG A 42 8.01 2.43 -3.57
CA ARG A 42 8.45 1.41 -2.60
C ARG A 42 7.24 0.93 -1.78
N ARG A 43 7.43 -0.09 -0.93
CA ARG A 43 6.41 -0.50 0.03
C ARG A 43 6.07 0.66 0.98
N ILE A 44 4.81 1.06 0.98
CA ILE A 44 4.22 2.04 1.88
C ILE A 44 3.56 1.27 3.04
N PRO A 45 4.10 1.35 4.27
CA PRO A 45 3.49 0.68 5.42
C PRO A 45 2.18 1.38 5.80
N LEU A 46 1.26 0.64 6.42
CA LEU A 46 0.11 1.26 7.07
C LEU A 46 0.57 2.20 8.22
N PRO A 47 -0.28 3.17 8.62
CA PRO A 47 -0.01 3.99 9.80
C PRO A 47 0.25 3.12 11.04
N LEU A 48 1.23 3.50 11.87
CA LEU A 48 1.73 2.69 12.99
C LEU A 48 0.63 2.07 13.87
N ARG A 49 -0.45 2.82 14.14
CA ARG A 49 -1.59 2.37 14.95
C ARG A 49 -2.32 1.15 14.38
N PHE A 50 -2.20 0.91 13.07
CA PHE A 50 -2.86 -0.14 12.31
C PHE A 50 -1.87 -0.98 11.49
N ALA A 51 -0.56 -0.86 11.76
CA ALA A 51 0.48 -1.44 10.92
C ALA A 51 0.58 -2.97 11.07
N PHE A 52 0.18 -3.53 12.20
CA PHE A 52 0.27 -4.96 12.50
C PHE A 52 -1.10 -5.55 12.76
N LEU A 53 -1.41 -6.68 12.12
CA LEU A 53 -2.67 -7.40 12.29
C LEU A 53 -2.45 -8.85 12.69
N ALA A 54 -3.43 -9.43 13.39
CA ALA A 54 -3.41 -10.82 13.83
C ALA A 54 -3.69 -11.82 12.69
N ASP A 55 -4.43 -11.38 11.67
CA ASP A 55 -4.90 -12.21 10.56
C ASP A 55 -4.34 -11.72 9.22
N LEU A 56 -3.85 -12.66 8.39
CA LEU A 56 -3.22 -12.36 7.10
C LEU A 56 -4.22 -11.77 6.11
N GLU A 57 -5.44 -12.32 6.04
CA GLU A 57 -6.46 -11.84 5.10
C GLU A 57 -6.87 -10.40 5.46
N SER A 58 -7.01 -10.11 6.75
CA SER A 58 -7.27 -8.76 7.26
C SER A 58 -6.12 -7.82 6.94
N ALA A 59 -4.86 -8.25 7.05
CA ALA A 59 -3.70 -7.47 6.64
C ALA A 59 -3.69 -7.16 5.14
N GLN A 60 -4.04 -8.14 4.30
CA GLN A 60 -4.14 -7.96 2.85
C GLN A 60 -5.26 -6.97 2.49
N ARG A 61 -6.45 -7.13 3.07
CA ARG A 61 -7.59 -6.22 2.84
C ARG A 61 -7.29 -4.80 3.30
N ALA A 62 -6.70 -4.64 4.48
CA ALA A 62 -6.29 -3.34 5.01
C ALA A 62 -5.23 -2.68 4.12
N SER A 63 -4.31 -3.47 3.57
CA SER A 63 -3.29 -2.99 2.63
C SER A 63 -3.90 -2.43 1.34
N LEU A 64 -4.87 -3.13 0.75
CA LEU A 64 -5.56 -2.64 -0.44
C LEU A 64 -6.40 -1.40 -0.15
N ALA A 65 -7.11 -1.37 0.98
CA ALA A 65 -7.88 -0.21 1.40
C ALA A 65 -6.98 1.02 1.61
N HIS A 66 -5.82 0.83 2.23
CA HIS A 66 -4.83 1.88 2.41
C HIS A 66 -4.29 2.40 1.07
N GLY A 67 -3.97 1.50 0.13
CA GLY A 67 -3.53 1.89 -1.21
C GLY A 67 -4.58 2.71 -1.97
N LYS A 68 -5.87 2.37 -1.86
CA LYS A 68 -6.95 3.14 -2.49
C LYS A 68 -7.03 4.54 -1.90
N TRP A 69 -7.00 4.64 -0.57
CA TRP A 69 -7.00 5.92 0.12
C TRP A 69 -5.80 6.79 -0.29
N LEU A 70 -4.60 6.21 -0.42
CA LEU A 70 -3.41 6.93 -0.89
C LEU A 70 -3.56 7.45 -2.32
N VAL A 71 -4.15 6.67 -3.22
CA VAL A 71 -4.45 7.12 -4.59
C VAL A 71 -5.44 8.28 -4.57
N ASP A 72 -6.49 8.23 -3.75
CA ASP A 72 -7.42 9.36 -3.61
C ASP A 72 -6.71 10.60 -3.06
N GLN A 73 -5.86 10.45 -2.04
CA GLN A 73 -5.05 11.55 -1.52
C GLN A 73 -4.13 12.16 -2.59
N HIS A 74 -3.54 11.33 -3.44
CA HIS A 74 -2.67 11.78 -4.51
C HIS A 74 -3.43 12.55 -5.60
N LEU A 75 -4.55 11.99 -6.08
CA LEU A 75 -5.32 12.54 -7.19
C LEU A 75 -6.15 13.76 -6.78
N ASP A 76 -6.79 13.71 -5.61
CA ASP A 76 -7.78 14.70 -5.21
C ASP A 76 -7.16 15.85 -4.40
N HIS A 77 -6.02 15.60 -3.72
CA HIS A 77 -5.35 16.57 -2.86
C HIS A 77 -3.90 16.88 -3.25
N GLY A 78 -3.37 16.27 -4.32
CA GLY A 78 -2.02 16.54 -4.81
C GLY A 78 -0.90 16.07 -3.88
N LEU A 79 -1.19 15.16 -2.94
CA LEU A 79 -0.20 14.63 -2.01
C LEU A 79 0.76 13.67 -2.75
N SER A 80 2.06 13.81 -2.50
CA SER A 80 3.06 12.90 -3.07
C SER A 80 2.94 11.52 -2.44
N LEU A 81 2.98 10.47 -3.27
CA LEU A 81 3.10 9.10 -2.77
C LEU A 81 4.52 8.86 -2.26
N PRO A 82 4.70 8.30 -1.04
CA PRO A 82 6.01 8.04 -0.48
C PRO A 82 6.82 7.10 -1.40
N GLY A 83 8.01 7.54 -1.79
CA GLY A 83 8.89 6.76 -2.67
C GLY A 83 8.56 6.81 -4.16
N ALA A 84 7.56 7.59 -4.59
CA ALA A 84 7.38 7.99 -6.00
C ALA A 84 8.32 9.14 -6.42
N GLU A 85 9.06 9.71 -5.47
CA GLU A 85 9.80 10.96 -5.59
C GLU A 85 11.17 10.84 -6.29
N GLN A 86 11.25 10.08 -7.39
CA GLN A 86 12.45 10.05 -8.25
C GLN A 86 12.26 10.73 -9.63
N ALA A 87 11.12 11.36 -9.92
CA ALA A 87 10.86 11.93 -11.25
C ALA A 87 10.67 13.47 -11.30
N ARG A 88 11.03 14.22 -10.25
CA ARG A 88 11.04 15.71 -10.29
C ARG A 88 12.38 16.30 -9.89
N ALA A 89 13.46 15.78 -10.46
CA ALA A 89 14.76 16.45 -10.44
C ALA A 89 15.38 16.41 -11.85
N ALA A 90 15.49 17.63 -12.42
CA ALA A 90 16.15 18.04 -13.66
C ALA A 90 15.47 17.71 -14.99
#